data_AF-A0A1J5V7J8-F1
#
_entry.id   AF-A0A1J5V7J8-F1
#
_cell.length_a   1.000
_cell.length_b   1.000
_cell.length_c   1.000
_cell.angle_alpha   90.00
_cell.angle_beta   90.00
_cell.angle_gamma   90.00
#
_symmetry.space_group_name_H-M   'P 1'
#
loop_
_entity.id
_entity.type
_entity.pdbx_description
1 polymer ?
#
loop_
_entity_poly.entity_id
_entity_poly.type
_entity_poly.pdbx_seq_one_letter_code
_entity_poly.pdbx_strand_id
1 'polypeptide(L)'
;MPEDFTEGYSGPQFDVQAYWDSLSAKDQDKVFTKSGAAAIRAGADINQVVNSKRGMSDAAQAFTRMGTTQRSKTMQYYYGQSKQAVKGKPRIARLSVPEIIKRTQGDQQRRVEMLYRYGYIRSVRPGVLPAEVRDVVADTARARHQALFEEFSEIVPKIDPTLPVEHITKAGRVRFVEKKQLMYVSGGHTAECADEIAAAVKQIRAEHANAELSAPKSFFPPQNQKQLLEWLANAKDEAQNDPDFLERTNNNGWLLQKRVVDPQGNRQFLEMIIQEQSSKERDSWRYATVFPRYGDNVRRITVEGELVDAPWKGD
;
A
#
# COMPACT_ATOMS: atom_id res chain seq x y z
N MET A 1 -29.12 45.87 20.39
CA MET A 1 -28.10 45.08 19.66
C MET A 1 -26.76 45.75 19.89
N PRO A 2 -25.69 45.01 20.27
CA PRO A 2 -25.35 43.73 19.66
C PRO A 2 -25.48 42.54 20.61
N GLU A 3 -25.80 41.40 20.00
CA GLU A 3 -25.84 40.09 20.62
C GLU A 3 -24.43 39.64 21.03
N ASP A 4 -24.39 38.98 22.18
CA ASP A 4 -23.20 38.41 22.79
C ASP A 4 -22.73 37.19 21.99
N PHE A 5 -21.56 37.27 21.37
CA PHE A 5 -20.96 36.18 20.58
C PHE A 5 -20.14 35.20 21.44
N THR A 6 -20.48 35.01 22.72
CA THR A 6 -19.86 33.97 23.57
C THR A 6 -20.50 32.60 23.47
N GLU A 7 -21.60 32.44 22.73
CA GLU A 7 -22.04 31.12 22.29
C GLU A 7 -21.15 30.67 21.12
N GLY A 8 -20.15 29.85 21.43
CA GLY A 8 -19.42 29.10 20.43
C GLY A 8 -20.42 28.41 19.51
N TYR A 9 -20.27 28.58 18.20
CA TYR A 9 -21.12 27.99 17.18
C TYR A 9 -21.45 26.52 17.49
N SER A 10 -22.65 26.29 18.01
CA SER A 10 -23.28 24.99 18.22
C SER A 10 -24.01 24.59 16.93
N GLY A 11 -23.29 24.65 15.81
CA GLY A 11 -23.74 23.94 14.61
C GLY A 11 -23.59 22.44 14.83
N PRO A 12 -24.19 21.59 13.98
CA PRO A 12 -24.02 20.15 14.08
C PRO A 12 -22.53 19.85 14.13
N GLN A 13 -22.07 19.38 15.30
CA GLN A 13 -20.71 18.93 15.49
C GLN A 13 -20.59 17.68 14.63
N PHE A 14 -20.06 17.86 13.42
CA PHE A 14 -19.81 16.75 12.53
C PHE A 14 -18.68 15.94 13.16
N ASP A 15 -19.05 14.89 13.86
CA ASP A 15 -18.10 13.92 14.36
C ASP A 15 -17.50 13.20 13.16
N VAL A 16 -16.34 13.70 12.74
CA VAL A 16 -15.60 13.19 11.59
C VAL A 16 -15.21 11.72 11.81
N GLN A 17 -15.03 11.31 13.07
CA GLN A 17 -14.72 9.95 13.44
C GLN A 17 -15.96 9.06 13.32
N ALA A 18 -17.11 9.49 13.86
CA ALA A 18 -18.38 8.77 13.67
C ALA A 18 -18.77 8.66 12.19
N TYR A 19 -18.51 9.71 11.39
CA TYR A 19 -18.68 9.64 9.95
C TYR A 19 -17.75 8.62 9.32
N TRP A 20 -16.45 8.65 9.62
CA TRP A 20 -15.50 7.67 9.14
C TRP A 20 -15.86 6.22 9.51
N ASP A 21 -16.31 5.99 10.74
CA ASP A 21 -16.71 4.68 11.25
C ASP A 21 -18.04 4.21 10.62
N SER A 22 -18.92 5.15 10.24
CA SER A 22 -20.15 4.83 9.49
C SER A 22 -19.90 4.40 8.04
N LEU A 23 -18.71 4.67 7.49
CA LEU A 23 -18.36 4.32 6.12
C LEU A 23 -17.82 2.90 6.03
N SER A 24 -18.28 2.15 5.02
CA SER A 24 -17.62 0.91 4.62
C SER A 24 -16.16 1.19 4.23
N ALA A 25 -15.27 0.19 4.30
CA ALA A 25 -13.87 0.38 3.88
C ALA A 25 -13.76 0.92 2.43
N LYS A 26 -14.71 0.53 1.57
CA LYS A 26 -14.83 1.02 0.20
C LYS A 26 -15.24 2.50 0.15
N ASP A 27 -16.19 2.91 0.98
CA ASP A 27 -16.63 4.31 1.04
C ASP A 27 -15.59 5.19 1.72
N GLN A 28 -14.86 4.66 2.70
CA GLN A 28 -13.66 5.29 3.27
C GLN A 28 -12.63 5.56 2.18
N ASP A 29 -12.29 4.57 1.35
CA ASP A 29 -11.35 4.73 0.24
C ASP A 29 -11.86 5.71 -0.83
N LYS A 30 -13.17 5.73 -1.08
CA LYS A 30 -13.79 6.64 -2.06
C LYS A 30 -13.78 8.08 -1.56
N VAL A 31 -14.16 8.31 -0.31
CA VAL A 31 -14.27 9.64 0.30
C VAL A 31 -12.88 10.20 0.62
N PHE A 32 -12.00 9.37 1.18
CA PHE A 32 -10.69 9.79 1.68
C PHE A 32 -9.52 9.45 0.76
N THR A 33 -9.76 8.82 -0.39
CA THR A 33 -8.75 8.17 -1.25
C THR A 33 -8.10 6.97 -0.56
N LYS A 34 -7.63 5.98 -1.32
CA LYS A 34 -6.96 4.79 -0.76
C LYS A 34 -5.82 5.15 0.19
N SER A 35 -4.99 6.12 -0.19
CA SER A 35 -3.87 6.58 0.65
C SER A 35 -4.34 7.32 1.89
N GLY A 36 -5.39 8.15 1.78
CA GLY A 36 -5.92 8.87 2.93
C GLY A 36 -6.59 7.92 3.91
N ALA A 37 -7.39 6.99 3.39
CA ALA A 37 -8.01 5.95 4.17
C ALA A 37 -6.96 5.06 4.86
N ALA A 38 -5.92 4.63 4.15
CA ALA A 38 -4.82 3.87 4.74
C ALA A 38 -4.10 4.62 5.88
N ALA A 39 -3.95 5.94 5.77
CA ALA A 39 -3.37 6.75 6.84
C ALA A 39 -4.31 6.89 8.04
N ILE A 40 -5.60 7.12 7.81
CA ILE A 40 -6.61 7.22 8.88
C ILE A 40 -6.71 5.89 9.63
N ARG A 41 -6.72 4.76 8.91
CA ARG A 41 -6.64 3.41 9.51
C ARG A 41 -5.36 3.16 10.29
N ALA A 42 -4.31 3.92 10.02
CA ALA A 42 -3.06 3.90 10.78
C ALA A 42 -3.03 4.95 11.90
N GLY A 43 -4.18 5.52 12.27
CA GLY A 43 -4.31 6.48 13.37
C GLY A 43 -4.05 7.94 12.98
N ALA A 44 -3.96 8.26 11.69
CA ALA A 44 -3.82 9.64 11.25
C ALA A 44 -5.11 10.45 11.51
N ASP A 45 -4.92 11.69 11.96
CA ASP A 45 -5.97 12.68 12.12
C ASP A 45 -6.64 12.96 10.76
N ILE A 46 -7.93 12.63 10.68
CA ILE A 46 -8.73 12.72 9.46
C ILE A 46 -8.66 14.13 8.85
N ASN A 47 -8.67 15.18 9.69
CA ASN A 47 -8.58 16.56 9.24
C ASN A 47 -7.19 16.88 8.66
N GLN A 48 -6.10 16.30 9.16
CA GLN A 48 -4.78 16.44 8.55
C GLN A 48 -4.68 15.73 7.21
N VAL A 49 -5.27 14.54 7.11
CA VAL A 49 -5.29 13.78 5.87
C VAL A 49 -6.06 14.56 4.79
N VAL A 50 -7.26 15.05 5.09
CA VAL A 50 -8.08 15.86 4.18
C VAL A 50 -7.39 17.18 3.81
N ASN A 51 -6.78 17.87 4.77
CA ASN A 51 -6.09 19.13 4.50
C ASN A 51 -4.82 18.95 3.70
N SER A 52 -4.10 17.84 3.84
CA SER A 52 -2.88 17.59 3.06
C SER A 52 -3.15 17.46 1.56
N LYS A 53 -4.34 16.98 1.20
CA LYS A 53 -4.84 16.88 -0.17
C LYS A 53 -5.12 18.26 -0.78
N ARG A 54 -5.65 19.21 -0.01
CA ARG A 54 -6.05 20.55 -0.49
C ARG A 54 -4.90 21.44 -0.98
N GLY A 55 -3.64 21.12 -0.67
CA GLY A 55 -2.49 21.89 -1.18
C GLY A 55 -1.49 21.06 -1.98
N MET A 56 -1.93 19.92 -2.52
CA MET A 56 -1.25 19.24 -3.63
C MET A 56 -1.86 19.76 -4.93
N SER A 57 -1.08 20.51 -5.72
CA SER A 57 -1.51 20.93 -7.07
C SER A 57 -1.39 19.77 -8.08
N ASP A 58 -0.55 18.77 -7.78
CA ASP A 58 -0.31 17.58 -8.59
C ASP A 58 -0.18 16.33 -7.72
N ALA A 59 -0.74 15.20 -8.17
CA ALA A 59 -0.66 13.90 -7.49
C ALA A 59 0.78 13.35 -7.35
N ALA A 60 1.75 13.93 -8.07
CA ALA A 60 3.16 13.54 -8.09
C ALA A 60 4.03 14.22 -7.02
N GLN A 61 3.50 15.17 -6.25
CA GLN A 61 4.33 15.87 -5.26
C GLN A 61 4.55 15.03 -4.00
N ALA A 62 5.81 14.65 -3.78
CA ALA A 62 6.26 13.94 -2.58
C ALA A 62 6.01 14.73 -1.28
N PHE A 63 5.82 16.05 -1.38
CA PHE A 63 5.66 16.95 -0.23
C PHE A 63 4.38 17.78 -0.35
N THR A 64 3.66 17.97 0.75
CA THR A 64 2.49 18.87 0.82
C THR A 64 2.90 20.29 1.17
N ARG A 65 2.22 21.29 0.59
CA ARG A 65 2.38 22.71 0.99
C ARG A 65 1.56 23.07 2.23
N MET A 66 0.63 22.20 2.64
CA MET A 66 -0.32 22.48 3.73
C MET A 66 0.26 22.20 5.11
N GLY A 67 0.03 23.15 6.02
CA GLY A 67 0.52 23.05 7.38
C GLY A 67 2.04 23.09 7.51
N THR A 68 2.72 23.75 6.56
CA THR A 68 4.19 23.92 6.51
C THR A 68 4.65 25.31 6.95
N THR A 69 3.71 26.23 7.23
CA THR A 69 4.01 27.61 7.61
C THR A 69 4.12 27.75 9.13
N GLN A 70 4.93 28.69 9.60
CA GLN A 70 5.15 28.97 11.04
C GLN A 70 3.84 29.33 11.78
N ARG A 71 2.84 29.87 11.07
CA ARG A 71 1.52 30.21 11.61
C ARG A 71 0.54 29.04 11.63
N SER A 72 0.89 27.89 11.04
CA SER A 72 0.01 26.72 11.02
C SER A 72 -0.12 26.13 12.42
N LYS A 73 -1.37 25.83 12.82
CA LYS A 73 -1.65 25.03 14.02
C LYS A 73 -0.90 23.70 14.02
N THR A 74 -0.65 23.09 12.86
CA THR A 74 0.16 21.85 12.73
C THR A 74 1.62 22.11 13.07
N MET A 75 2.25 23.17 12.54
CA MET A 75 3.65 23.49 12.87
C MET A 75 3.84 23.92 14.32
N GLN A 76 2.89 24.70 14.85
CA GLN A 76 2.87 25.12 16.25
C GLN A 76 2.69 23.92 17.19
N TYR A 77 1.86 22.96 16.78
CA TYR A 77 1.71 21.69 17.47
C TYR A 77 3.04 20.94 17.44
N TYR A 78 3.58 20.56 16.27
CA TYR A 78 4.73 19.65 16.12
C TYR A 78 6.12 20.19 16.48
N TYR A 79 6.34 21.50 16.36
CA TYR A 79 7.68 22.10 16.46
C TYR A 79 7.73 23.28 17.44
N GLY A 80 6.63 23.56 18.15
CA GLY A 80 6.51 24.66 19.10
C GLY A 80 6.51 26.06 18.45
N GLN A 81 6.32 27.10 19.26
CA GLN A 81 6.61 28.47 18.82
C GLN A 81 8.12 28.67 18.79
N SER A 82 8.72 28.66 17.60
CA SER A 82 10.02 29.28 17.42
C SER A 82 9.91 30.76 17.80
N LYS A 83 10.35 31.15 19.00
CA LYS A 83 10.47 32.55 19.44
C LYS A 83 11.49 33.37 18.63
N GLN A 84 12.20 32.73 17.70
CA GLN A 84 13.06 33.42 16.76
C GLN A 84 12.40 33.41 15.38
N ALA A 85 11.89 34.56 14.96
CA ALA A 85 11.62 34.82 13.56
C ALA A 85 12.97 34.86 12.83
N VAL A 86 13.39 33.74 12.22
CA VAL A 86 14.59 33.75 11.38
C VAL A 86 14.15 33.85 9.92
N LYS A 87 14.21 35.06 9.39
CA LYS A 87 14.09 35.36 7.96
C LYS A 87 15.05 34.42 7.19
N GLY A 88 14.52 33.57 6.31
CA GLY A 88 15.34 32.70 5.44
C GLY A 88 15.55 31.25 5.86
N LYS A 89 14.92 30.72 6.93
CA LYS A 89 14.98 29.27 7.21
C LYS A 89 14.04 28.46 6.28
N PRO A 90 14.46 27.26 5.81
CA PRO A 90 13.69 26.45 4.88
C PRO A 90 12.37 25.98 5.52
N ARG A 91 11.29 25.96 4.72
CA ARG A 91 10.03 25.31 5.10
C ARG A 91 10.34 23.87 5.49
N ILE A 92 9.91 23.40 6.66
CA ILE A 92 10.04 21.99 7.02
C ILE A 92 9.21 21.20 6.01
N ALA A 93 9.88 20.40 5.18
CA ALA A 93 9.25 19.66 4.11
C ALA A 93 8.40 18.54 4.70
N ARG A 94 7.08 18.63 4.56
CA ARG A 94 6.14 17.64 5.07
C ARG A 94 5.82 16.63 3.97
N LEU A 95 6.20 15.38 4.17
CA LEU A 95 5.94 14.31 3.21
C LEU A 95 4.42 14.11 3.06
N SER A 96 3.91 13.98 1.84
CA SER A 96 2.48 13.81 1.61
C SER A 96 1.99 12.45 2.08
N VAL A 97 0.70 12.34 2.45
CA VAL A 97 0.11 11.06 2.84
C VAL A 97 0.28 9.99 1.75
N PRO A 98 0.01 10.27 0.45
CA PRO A 98 0.27 9.32 -0.62
C PRO A 98 1.72 8.83 -0.65
N GLU A 99 2.68 9.73 -0.46
CA GLU A 99 4.11 9.39 -0.46
C GLU A 99 4.52 8.59 0.79
N ILE A 100 3.94 8.87 1.96
CA ILE A 100 4.14 8.06 3.18
C ILE A 100 3.60 6.64 2.97
N ILE A 101 2.39 6.51 2.42
CA ILE A 101 1.80 5.20 2.12
C ILE A 101 2.63 4.46 1.05
N LYS A 102 3.08 5.16 0.01
CA LYS A 102 3.97 4.61 -1.03
C LYS A 102 5.33 4.14 -0.49
N ARG A 103 5.89 4.84 0.51
CA ARG A 103 7.19 4.47 1.12
C ARG A 103 7.07 3.37 2.15
N THR A 104 5.89 3.19 2.75
CA THR A 104 5.68 2.23 3.83
C THR A 104 5.14 0.89 3.31
N GLN A 105 4.46 0.87 2.16
CA GLN A 105 4.12 -0.32 1.35
C GLN A 105 3.42 -1.51 2.05
N GLY A 106 3.03 -1.37 3.31
CA GLY A 106 2.48 -2.46 4.11
C GLY A 106 2.99 -2.44 5.55
N ASP A 107 4.21 -1.94 5.76
CA ASP A 107 4.87 -1.80 7.06
C ASP A 107 4.11 -0.80 7.93
N GLN A 108 3.26 -1.35 8.79
CA GLN A 108 2.35 -0.58 9.62
C GLN A 108 3.09 0.20 10.69
N GLN A 109 4.16 -0.36 11.28
CA GLN A 109 4.95 0.31 12.30
C GLN A 109 5.65 1.52 11.69
N ARG A 110 6.36 1.34 10.57
CA ARG A 110 7.02 2.43 9.85
C ARG A 110 6.03 3.45 9.30
N ARG A 111 4.82 3.01 8.93
CA ARG A 111 3.73 3.91 8.53
C ARG A 111 3.31 4.82 9.67
N VAL A 112 3.07 4.27 10.85
CA VAL A 112 2.75 5.04 12.05
C VAL A 112 3.89 5.99 12.40
N GLU A 113 5.15 5.53 12.37
CA GLU A 113 6.33 6.36 12.63
C GLU A 113 6.45 7.53 11.63
N MET A 114 6.24 7.27 10.34
CA MET A 114 6.28 8.31 9.32
C MET A 114 5.10 9.27 9.41
N LEU A 115 3.89 8.78 9.67
CA LEU A 115 2.72 9.61 9.89
C LEU A 115 2.90 10.51 11.12
N TYR A 116 3.49 9.99 12.20
CA TYR A 116 3.85 10.77 13.39
C TYR A 116 4.93 11.81 13.07
N ARG A 117 6.06 11.39 12.47
CA ARG A 117 7.20 12.26 12.12
C ARG A 117 6.78 13.43 11.22
N TYR A 118 5.87 13.21 10.28
CA TYR A 118 5.38 14.24 9.36
C TYR A 118 4.07 14.89 9.79
N GLY A 119 3.68 14.71 11.05
CA GLY A 119 2.68 15.54 11.68
C GLY A 119 1.22 15.18 11.40
N TYR A 120 0.96 13.93 11.03
CA TYR A 120 -0.37 13.40 10.70
C TYR A 120 -1.08 12.74 11.89
N ILE A 121 -0.39 12.41 12.98
CA ILE A 121 -0.98 11.80 14.20
C ILE A 121 -0.96 12.81 15.35
N ARG A 122 -2.05 13.57 15.53
CA ARG A 122 -2.16 14.70 16.49
C ARG A 122 -2.70 14.34 17.88
N SER A 123 -2.85 13.06 18.18
CA SER A 123 -3.31 12.59 19.51
C SER A 123 -2.18 12.52 20.54
N VAL A 124 -0.93 12.85 20.17
CA VAL A 124 0.27 12.75 21.01
C VAL A 124 1.12 14.00 20.90
N ARG A 125 1.63 14.49 22.05
CA ARG A 125 2.56 15.62 22.06
C ARG A 125 3.76 15.31 21.14
N PRO A 126 4.26 16.29 20.40
CA PRO A 126 5.37 16.08 19.48
C PRO A 126 6.68 15.83 20.20
N GLY A 127 7.49 14.92 19.67
CA GLY A 127 8.83 14.60 20.18
C GLY A 127 8.86 13.50 21.24
N VAL A 128 7.71 13.00 21.68
CA VAL A 128 7.59 11.85 22.58
C VAL A 128 6.42 10.99 22.10
N LEU A 129 6.67 9.75 21.73
CA LEU A 129 5.64 8.70 21.69
C LEU A 129 5.66 8.05 23.08
N PRO A 130 4.71 8.35 23.98
CA PRO A 130 4.58 7.58 25.22
C PRO A 130 4.33 6.12 24.85
N ALA A 131 4.95 5.18 25.57
CA ALA A 131 4.78 3.74 25.32
C ALA A 131 3.28 3.38 25.21
N GLU A 132 2.46 3.92 26.10
CA GLU A 132 1.01 3.76 26.13
C GLU A 132 0.29 4.11 24.81
N VAL A 133 0.71 5.16 24.08
CA VAL A 133 0.06 5.53 22.80
C VAL A 133 0.66 4.78 21.62
N ARG A 134 1.95 4.41 21.68
CA ARG A 134 2.52 3.43 20.76
C ARG A 134 1.75 2.12 20.86
N ASP A 135 1.44 1.69 22.08
CA ASP A 135 0.72 0.47 22.38
C ASP A 135 -0.74 0.57 21.92
N VAL A 136 -1.46 1.69 22.16
CA VAL A 136 -2.85 1.86 21.67
C VAL A 136 -2.96 1.90 20.14
N VAL A 137 -2.04 2.57 19.43
CA VAL A 137 -2.06 2.59 17.95
C VAL A 137 -1.62 1.24 17.37
N ALA A 138 -0.64 0.59 17.98
CA ALA A 138 -0.28 -0.79 17.67
C ALA A 138 -1.45 -1.74 17.95
N ASP A 139 -2.20 -1.53 19.02
CA ASP A 139 -3.36 -2.33 19.41
C ASP A 139 -4.53 -2.12 18.45
N THR A 140 -4.76 -0.90 17.96
CA THR A 140 -5.80 -0.65 16.94
C THR A 140 -5.44 -1.30 15.61
N ALA A 141 -4.17 -1.23 15.22
CA ALA A 141 -3.68 -1.89 14.00
C ALA A 141 -3.66 -3.42 14.14
N ARG A 142 -3.31 -3.92 15.32
CA ARG A 142 -3.36 -5.33 15.70
C ARG A 142 -4.80 -5.82 15.73
N ALA A 143 -5.73 -5.07 16.31
CA ALA A 143 -7.16 -5.37 16.30
C ALA A 143 -7.72 -5.41 14.87
N ARG A 144 -7.28 -4.50 13.99
CA ARG A 144 -7.67 -4.55 12.57
C ARG A 144 -7.05 -5.74 11.85
N HIS A 145 -5.77 -6.02 12.05
CA HIS A 145 -5.11 -7.18 11.46
C HIS A 145 -5.76 -8.47 11.94
N GLN A 146 -6.07 -8.56 13.23
CA GLN A 146 -6.80 -9.65 13.87
C GLN A 146 -8.19 -9.81 13.26
N ALA A 147 -8.98 -8.73 13.12
CA ALA A 147 -10.30 -8.80 12.50
C ALA A 147 -10.25 -9.23 11.02
N LEU A 148 -9.26 -8.74 10.25
CA LEU A 148 -9.03 -9.18 8.88
C LEU A 148 -8.60 -10.65 8.83
N PHE A 149 -7.77 -11.09 9.78
CA PHE A 149 -7.31 -12.46 9.88
C PHE A 149 -8.44 -13.40 10.27
N GLU A 150 -9.30 -13.03 11.21
CA GLU A 150 -10.52 -13.76 11.57
C GLU A 150 -11.43 -13.92 10.34
N GLU A 151 -11.74 -12.82 9.65
CA GLU A 151 -12.52 -12.82 8.42
C GLU A 151 -11.87 -13.68 7.30
N PHE A 152 -10.55 -13.63 7.17
CA PHE A 152 -9.81 -14.45 6.22
C PHE A 152 -9.82 -15.93 6.62
N SER A 153 -9.69 -16.24 7.90
CA SER A 153 -9.67 -17.62 8.42
C SER A 153 -10.96 -18.38 8.12
N GLU A 154 -12.10 -17.68 8.02
CA GLU A 154 -13.38 -18.27 7.61
C GLU A 154 -13.36 -18.77 6.15
N ILE A 155 -12.55 -18.14 5.29
CA ILE A 155 -12.43 -18.53 3.89
C ILE A 155 -11.28 -19.50 3.62
N VAL A 156 -10.28 -19.61 4.51
CA VAL A 156 -9.11 -20.49 4.32
C VAL A 156 -9.50 -21.93 3.94
N PRO A 157 -10.46 -22.59 4.63
CA PRO A 157 -10.89 -23.94 4.25
C PRO A 157 -11.56 -24.04 2.87
N LYS A 158 -11.98 -22.90 2.31
CA LYS A 158 -12.69 -22.78 1.02
C LYS A 158 -11.77 -22.36 -0.12
N ILE A 159 -10.48 -22.12 0.15
CA ILE A 159 -9.48 -21.81 -0.87
C ILE A 159 -9.03 -23.10 -1.55
N ASP A 160 -9.19 -23.15 -2.88
CA ASP A 160 -8.55 -24.15 -3.73
C ASP A 160 -7.03 -24.11 -3.50
N PRO A 161 -6.41 -25.20 -2.99
CA PRO A 161 -5.00 -25.22 -2.67
C PRO A 161 -4.10 -25.20 -3.92
N THR A 162 -4.68 -25.35 -5.11
CA THR A 162 -3.94 -25.45 -6.37
C THR A 162 -3.30 -24.10 -6.75
N LEU A 163 -1.99 -24.12 -7.03
CA LEU A 163 -1.30 -22.96 -7.56
C LEU A 163 -1.71 -22.69 -9.03
N PRO A 164 -1.76 -21.43 -9.47
CA PRO A 164 -2.04 -21.08 -10.85
C PRO A 164 -0.77 -21.26 -11.71
N VAL A 165 -0.35 -22.51 -11.90
CA VAL A 165 0.96 -22.90 -12.48
C VAL A 165 1.22 -22.21 -13.82
N GLU A 166 0.28 -22.23 -14.75
CA GLU A 166 0.46 -21.58 -16.06
C GLU A 166 0.61 -20.06 -15.93
N HIS A 167 -0.16 -19.44 -15.02
CA HIS A 167 -0.06 -17.99 -14.77
C HIS A 167 1.31 -17.61 -14.20
N ILE A 168 1.93 -18.50 -13.42
CA ILE A 168 3.26 -18.27 -12.84
C ILE A 168 4.36 -18.52 -13.88
N THR A 169 4.23 -19.56 -14.70
CA THR A 169 5.36 -20.12 -15.46
C THR A 169 5.39 -19.77 -16.92
N LYS A 170 4.24 -19.44 -17.53
CA LYS A 170 4.17 -19.09 -18.95
C LYS A 170 4.16 -17.57 -19.11
N ALA A 171 5.03 -17.05 -19.98
CA ALA A 171 4.99 -15.65 -20.37
C ALA A 171 3.61 -15.36 -20.98
N GLY A 172 2.84 -14.47 -20.34
CA GLY A 172 1.56 -14.08 -20.89
C GLY A 172 1.66 -12.82 -21.72
N ARG A 173 0.53 -12.48 -22.35
CA ARG A 173 0.47 -11.39 -23.32
C ARG A 173 0.65 -10.03 -22.67
N VAL A 174 1.40 -9.15 -23.35
CA VAL A 174 1.39 -7.70 -23.10
C VAL A 174 0.26 -7.08 -23.93
N ARG A 175 -0.79 -6.62 -23.26
CA ARG A 175 -1.96 -5.99 -23.90
C ARG A 175 -1.86 -4.47 -23.76
N PHE A 176 -1.69 -3.77 -24.86
CA PHE A 176 -1.75 -2.31 -24.90
C PHE A 176 -3.20 -1.82 -25.01
N VAL A 177 -3.54 -0.77 -24.26
CA VAL A 177 -4.82 -0.08 -24.31
C VAL A 177 -4.57 1.39 -24.66
N GLU A 178 -4.67 1.69 -25.96
CA GLU A 178 -4.34 2.99 -26.55
C GLU A 178 -5.06 4.17 -25.88
N LYS A 179 -6.37 4.04 -25.60
CA LYS A 179 -7.15 5.10 -24.92
C LYS A 179 -6.60 5.51 -23.55
N LYS A 180 -5.92 4.58 -22.86
CA LYS A 180 -5.35 4.81 -21.53
C LYS A 180 -3.83 5.02 -21.56
N GLN A 181 -3.18 4.75 -22.69
CA GLN A 181 -1.73 4.63 -22.79
C GLN A 181 -1.15 3.63 -21.77
N LEU A 182 -1.90 2.57 -21.46
CA LEU A 182 -1.52 1.55 -20.48
C LEU A 182 -1.31 0.18 -21.10
N MET A 183 -0.21 -0.47 -20.74
CA MET A 183 0.10 -1.87 -21.00
C MET A 183 -0.27 -2.73 -19.78
N TYR A 184 -0.95 -3.82 -20.04
CA TYR A 184 -1.30 -4.82 -19.04
C TYR A 184 -0.55 -6.12 -19.35
N VAL A 185 0.25 -6.60 -18.39
CA VAL A 185 0.97 -7.87 -18.50
C VAL A 185 0.22 -8.92 -17.70
N SER A 186 -0.25 -9.98 -18.36
CA SER A 186 -0.87 -11.13 -17.68
C SER A 186 0.19 -12.22 -17.45
N GLY A 187 0.25 -12.82 -16.25
CA GLY A 187 1.05 -14.03 -16.01
C GLY A 187 2.55 -13.91 -16.33
N GLY A 188 3.29 -14.99 -16.17
CA GLY A 188 4.73 -15.08 -16.40
C GLY A 188 5.53 -14.37 -15.32
N HIS A 189 5.87 -15.08 -14.26
CA HIS A 189 6.61 -14.59 -13.09
C HIS A 189 7.92 -15.35 -12.87
N THR A 190 8.27 -16.36 -13.67
CA THR A 190 9.59 -16.99 -13.62
C THR A 190 10.66 -16.09 -14.24
N ALA A 191 11.92 -16.31 -13.87
CA ALA A 191 13.06 -15.57 -14.43
C ALA A 191 13.14 -15.70 -15.97
N GLU A 192 12.73 -16.85 -16.51
CA GLU A 192 12.73 -17.17 -17.94
C GLU A 192 11.77 -16.29 -18.74
N CYS A 193 10.63 -15.87 -18.14
CA CYS A 193 9.68 -14.99 -18.80
C CYS A 193 10.15 -13.53 -18.89
N ALA A 194 11.17 -13.14 -18.11
CA ALA A 194 11.50 -11.73 -17.91
C ALA A 194 11.95 -11.05 -19.20
N ASP A 195 12.84 -11.70 -19.95
CA ASP A 195 13.43 -11.10 -21.15
C ASP A 195 12.44 -11.05 -22.31
N GLU A 196 11.60 -12.09 -22.47
CA GLU A 196 10.51 -12.12 -23.46
C GLU A 196 9.48 -11.00 -23.20
N ILE A 197 9.00 -10.87 -21.96
CA ILE A 197 8.03 -9.83 -21.59
C ILE A 197 8.66 -8.44 -21.72
N ALA A 198 9.92 -8.27 -21.32
CA ALA A 198 10.63 -7.01 -21.46
C ALA A 198 10.80 -6.61 -22.95
N ALA A 199 11.08 -7.58 -23.83
CA ALA A 199 11.16 -7.32 -25.27
C ALA A 199 9.80 -6.87 -25.84
N ALA A 200 8.70 -7.54 -25.47
CA ALA A 200 7.36 -7.15 -25.89
C ALA A 200 6.95 -5.75 -25.41
N VAL A 201 7.30 -5.40 -24.16
CA VAL A 201 7.10 -4.06 -23.61
C VAL A 201 7.91 -3.01 -24.39
N LYS A 202 9.19 -3.28 -24.67
CA LYS A 202 10.05 -2.37 -25.44
C LYS A 202 9.54 -2.13 -26.85
N GLN A 203 9.03 -3.18 -27.52
CA GLN A 203 8.44 -3.05 -28.85
C GLN A 203 7.23 -2.11 -28.83
N ILE A 204 6.29 -2.31 -27.89
CA ILE A 204 5.11 -1.44 -27.77
C ILE A 204 5.53 0.01 -27.48
N ARG A 205 6.54 0.24 -26.63
CA ARG A 205 7.04 1.59 -26.34
C ARG A 205 7.74 2.25 -27.52
N ALA A 206 8.39 1.48 -28.39
CA ALA A 206 8.99 2.01 -29.62
C ALA A 206 7.91 2.55 -30.59
N GLU A 207 6.73 1.91 -30.62
CA GLU A 207 5.58 2.35 -31.41
C GLU A 207 4.75 3.43 -30.69
N HIS A 208 4.74 3.40 -29.35
CA HIS A 208 3.94 4.27 -28.48
C HIS A 208 4.78 4.82 -27.32
N ALA A 209 5.49 5.93 -27.55
CA ALA A 209 6.45 6.49 -26.60
C ALA A 209 5.89 6.80 -25.19
N ASN A 210 4.58 7.09 -25.10
CA ASN A 210 3.88 7.42 -23.85
C ASN A 210 3.26 6.21 -23.15
N ALA A 211 3.42 4.99 -23.69
CA ALA A 211 2.86 3.80 -23.11
C ALA A 211 3.60 3.40 -21.82
N GLU A 212 2.86 3.18 -20.74
CA GLU A 212 3.38 2.72 -19.44
C GLU A 212 2.72 1.40 -19.02
N LEU A 213 3.39 0.57 -18.21
CA LEU A 213 2.74 -0.58 -17.59
C LEU A 213 1.76 -0.10 -16.51
N SER A 214 0.60 -0.73 -16.43
CA SER A 214 -0.41 -0.45 -15.40
C SER A 214 0.09 -0.71 -13.97
N ALA A 215 1.09 -1.59 -13.83
CA ALA A 215 1.80 -1.90 -12.60
C ALA A 215 3.17 -2.51 -12.94
N PRO A 216 4.20 -2.36 -12.07
CA PRO A 216 5.45 -3.07 -12.23
C PRO A 216 5.23 -4.59 -12.31
N LYS A 217 6.07 -5.27 -13.08
CA LYS A 217 6.01 -6.73 -13.25
C LYS A 217 7.29 -7.35 -12.72
N SER A 218 7.20 -8.18 -11.68
CA SER A 218 8.36 -8.80 -11.04
C SER A 218 8.48 -10.30 -11.33
N PHE A 219 9.70 -10.81 -11.22
CA PHE A 219 10.09 -12.17 -11.56
C PHE A 219 10.89 -12.84 -10.44
N PHE A 220 10.63 -14.12 -10.22
CA PHE A 220 11.37 -14.99 -9.30
C PHE A 220 12.86 -15.03 -9.65
N PRO A 221 13.73 -15.22 -8.63
CA PRO A 221 15.14 -15.51 -8.86
C PRO A 221 15.32 -16.68 -9.83
N PRO A 222 16.35 -16.66 -10.70
CA PRO A 222 16.65 -17.77 -11.60
C PRO A 222 16.82 -19.09 -10.82
N GLN A 223 15.95 -20.06 -11.09
CA GLN A 223 15.97 -21.38 -10.46
C GLN A 223 15.16 -22.40 -11.27
N ASN A 224 15.30 -23.68 -10.93
CA ASN A 224 14.53 -24.74 -11.57
C ASN A 224 13.03 -24.57 -11.32
N GLN A 225 12.22 -24.60 -12.38
CA GLN A 225 10.77 -24.38 -12.29
C GLN A 225 10.05 -25.40 -11.40
N LYS A 226 10.42 -26.69 -11.45
CA LYS A 226 9.80 -27.72 -10.61
C LYS A 226 10.08 -27.42 -9.12
N GLN A 227 11.32 -27.11 -8.80
CA GLN A 227 11.74 -26.74 -7.45
C GLN A 227 11.01 -25.48 -6.95
N LEU A 228 10.86 -24.46 -7.81
CA LEU A 228 10.09 -23.26 -7.49
C LEU A 228 8.64 -23.59 -7.14
N LEU A 229 7.96 -24.40 -7.95
CA LEU A 229 6.55 -24.76 -7.74
C LEU A 229 6.35 -25.60 -6.49
N GLU A 230 7.24 -26.56 -6.22
CA GLU A 230 7.23 -27.36 -4.99
C GLU A 230 7.42 -26.47 -3.75
N TRP A 231 8.34 -25.51 -3.81
CA TRP A 231 8.54 -24.55 -2.72
C TRP A 231 7.35 -23.62 -2.53
N LEU A 232 6.78 -23.06 -3.61
CA LEU A 232 5.60 -22.19 -3.54
C LEU A 232 4.39 -22.91 -2.93
N ALA A 233 4.28 -24.23 -3.13
CA ALA A 233 3.21 -25.01 -2.53
C ALA A 233 3.28 -25.02 -0.99
N ASN A 234 4.47 -24.92 -0.41
CA ASN A 234 4.66 -24.79 1.04
C ASN A 234 4.57 -23.33 1.51
N ALA A 235 5.22 -22.41 0.77
CA ALA A 235 5.23 -20.98 1.12
C ALA A 235 3.83 -20.36 1.12
N LYS A 236 2.92 -20.86 0.27
CA LYS A 236 1.51 -20.43 0.26
C LYS A 236 0.79 -20.80 1.56
N ASP A 237 1.06 -21.97 2.13
CA ASP A 237 0.42 -22.45 3.35
C ASP A 237 0.92 -21.66 4.55
N GLU A 238 2.23 -21.35 4.58
CA GLU A 238 2.80 -20.45 5.58
C GLU A 238 2.15 -19.05 5.53
N ALA A 239 2.03 -18.48 4.33
CA ALA A 239 1.40 -17.17 4.14
C ALA A 239 -0.09 -17.15 4.51
N GLN A 240 -0.83 -18.24 4.28
CA GLN A 240 -2.23 -18.34 4.70
C GLN A 240 -2.39 -18.37 6.22
N ASN A 241 -1.52 -19.11 6.91
CA ASN A 241 -1.62 -19.31 8.35
C ASN A 241 -1.06 -18.13 9.16
N ASP A 242 -0.05 -17.44 8.63
CA ASP A 242 0.65 -16.35 9.31
C ASP A 242 1.15 -15.30 8.30
N PRO A 243 0.27 -14.49 7.69
CA PRO A 243 0.68 -13.45 6.75
C PRO A 243 1.37 -12.27 7.45
N ASP A 244 2.47 -11.76 6.90
CA ASP A 244 3.05 -10.49 7.36
C ASP A 244 2.14 -9.29 7.02
N PHE A 245 1.31 -9.43 5.97
CA PHE A 245 0.35 -8.43 5.54
C PHE A 245 -0.89 -9.09 4.94
N LEU A 246 -2.06 -8.54 5.25
CA LEU A 246 -3.36 -9.02 4.80
C LEU A 246 -4.29 -7.83 4.50
N GLU A 247 -4.92 -7.81 3.32
CA GLU A 247 -5.89 -6.77 2.95
C GLU A 247 -6.91 -7.28 1.93
N ARG A 248 -8.12 -6.70 1.94
CA ARG A 248 -9.13 -6.89 0.90
C ARG A 248 -8.72 -6.20 -0.40
N THR A 249 -8.87 -6.89 -1.53
CA THR A 249 -8.69 -6.29 -2.87
C THR A 249 -9.97 -5.59 -3.33
N ASN A 250 -9.84 -4.77 -4.39
CA ASN A 250 -10.97 -4.07 -5.00
C ASN A 250 -12.12 -4.99 -5.49
N ASN A 251 -11.83 -6.25 -5.79
CA ASN A 251 -12.76 -7.19 -6.43
C ASN A 251 -13.20 -8.30 -5.46
N ASN A 252 -13.41 -7.96 -4.19
CA ASN A 252 -13.77 -8.91 -3.13
C ASN A 252 -12.72 -10.00 -2.83
N GLY A 253 -11.57 -9.99 -3.51
CA GLY A 253 -10.42 -10.87 -3.26
C GLY A 253 -9.61 -10.48 -2.02
N TRP A 254 -8.53 -11.22 -1.77
CA TRP A 254 -7.55 -10.99 -0.71
C TRP A 254 -6.16 -10.82 -1.28
N LEU A 255 -5.37 -9.95 -0.66
CA LEU A 255 -3.95 -9.78 -0.91
C LEU A 255 -3.21 -10.18 0.35
N LEU A 256 -2.30 -11.13 0.21
CA LEU A 256 -1.42 -11.61 1.27
C LEU A 256 0.03 -11.27 0.89
N GLN A 257 0.84 -10.95 1.90
CA GLN A 257 2.28 -10.88 1.72
C GLN A 257 3.01 -11.64 2.84
N LYS A 258 4.12 -12.27 2.49
CA LYS A 258 4.97 -13.02 3.43
C LYS A 258 6.44 -12.89 3.03
N ARG A 259 7.29 -12.64 4.01
CA ARG A 259 8.74 -12.78 3.91
C ARG A 259 9.09 -14.25 3.93
N VAL A 260 9.79 -14.69 2.91
CA VAL A 260 10.16 -16.10 2.71
C VAL A 260 11.61 -16.20 2.25
N VAL A 261 12.19 -17.38 2.43
CA VAL A 261 13.49 -17.74 1.85
C VAL A 261 13.26 -18.92 0.92
N ASP A 262 13.76 -18.82 -0.31
CA ASP A 262 13.66 -19.90 -1.28
C ASP A 262 14.71 -21.00 -1.05
N PRO A 263 14.60 -22.15 -1.74
CA PRO A 263 15.52 -23.27 -1.53
C PRO A 263 16.99 -22.96 -1.87
N GLN A 264 17.26 -21.87 -2.59
CA GLN A 264 18.60 -21.41 -2.95
C GLN A 264 19.10 -20.32 -1.99
N GLY A 265 18.33 -19.97 -0.96
CA GLY A 265 18.69 -19.00 0.08
C GLY A 265 18.36 -17.55 -0.27
N ASN A 266 17.63 -17.29 -1.35
CA ASN A 266 17.23 -15.92 -1.70
C ASN A 266 16.08 -15.47 -0.79
N ARG A 267 16.25 -14.33 -0.12
CA ARG A 267 15.17 -13.70 0.63
C ARG A 267 14.22 -13.01 -0.32
N GLN A 268 12.92 -13.24 -0.17
CA GLN A 268 11.90 -12.69 -1.04
C GLN A 268 10.69 -12.21 -0.25
N PHE A 269 10.09 -11.11 -0.69
CA PHE A 269 8.80 -10.66 -0.19
C PHE A 269 7.72 -11.14 -1.17
N LEU A 270 7.10 -12.26 -0.85
CA LEU A 270 6.13 -12.95 -1.68
C LEU A 270 4.77 -12.25 -1.57
N GLU A 271 4.13 -11.97 -2.70
CA GLU A 271 2.78 -11.41 -2.77
C GLU A 271 1.85 -12.43 -3.44
N MET A 272 0.69 -12.65 -2.83
CA MET A 272 -0.33 -13.59 -3.29
C MET A 272 -1.66 -12.86 -3.41
N ILE A 273 -2.37 -13.10 -4.52
CA ILE A 273 -3.71 -12.57 -4.72
C ILE A 273 -4.66 -13.76 -4.78
N ILE A 274 -5.66 -13.74 -3.90
CA ILE A 274 -6.73 -14.74 -3.84
C ILE A 274 -8.02 -14.08 -4.30
N GLN A 275 -8.80 -14.74 -5.14
CA GLN A 275 -10.03 -14.21 -5.70
C GLN A 275 -11.14 -15.25 -5.63
N GLU A 276 -12.36 -14.77 -5.50
CA GLU A 276 -13.58 -15.57 -5.64
C GLU A 276 -13.69 -16.09 -7.09
N GLN A 277 -14.03 -17.37 -7.27
CA GLN A 277 -14.35 -17.92 -8.59
C GLN A 277 -15.77 -17.48 -9.00
N SER A 278 -16.03 -17.35 -10.30
CA SER A 278 -17.30 -16.75 -10.77
C SER A 278 -18.54 -17.61 -10.47
N SER A 279 -19.47 -17.03 -9.70
CA SER A 279 -20.94 -17.13 -9.65
C SER A 279 -21.71 -18.46 -9.75
N LYS A 280 -21.14 -19.58 -10.21
CA LYS A 280 -21.87 -20.87 -10.26
C LYS A 280 -21.70 -21.70 -8.99
N GLU A 281 -20.59 -21.52 -8.30
CA GLU A 281 -20.33 -22.02 -6.96
C GLU A 281 -20.00 -20.81 -6.10
N ARG A 282 -21.02 -20.19 -5.51
CA ARG A 282 -20.79 -19.22 -4.43
C ARG A 282 -19.97 -19.97 -3.38
N ASP A 283 -18.86 -19.37 -2.95
CA ASP A 283 -17.93 -19.84 -1.92
C ASP A 283 -16.62 -20.52 -2.37
N SER A 284 -16.31 -20.67 -3.66
CA SER A 284 -14.98 -21.18 -4.07
C SER A 284 -13.96 -20.06 -4.28
N TRP A 285 -12.83 -20.13 -3.58
CA TRP A 285 -11.74 -19.16 -3.66
C TRP A 285 -10.53 -19.79 -4.35
N ARG A 286 -9.72 -19.00 -5.06
CA ARG A 286 -8.49 -19.50 -5.69
C ARG A 286 -7.36 -18.49 -5.67
N TYR A 287 -6.13 -18.98 -5.75
CA TYR A 287 -4.97 -18.17 -6.08
C TYR A 287 -5.07 -17.65 -7.52
N ALA A 288 -5.20 -16.34 -7.68
CA ALA A 288 -5.19 -15.67 -8.96
C ALA A 288 -3.76 -15.49 -9.48
N THR A 289 -2.82 -15.18 -8.59
CA THR A 289 -1.39 -15.06 -8.90
C THR A 289 -0.54 -15.16 -7.63
N VAL A 290 0.73 -15.53 -7.80
CA VAL A 290 1.76 -15.56 -6.77
C VAL A 290 3.06 -15.08 -7.40
N PHE A 291 3.71 -14.08 -6.79
CA PHE A 291 4.91 -13.48 -7.36
C PHE A 291 5.77 -12.78 -6.32
N PRO A 292 7.08 -12.63 -6.55
CA PRO A 292 7.94 -11.88 -5.64
C PRO A 292 7.80 -10.39 -5.90
N ARG A 293 7.72 -9.59 -4.84
CA ARG A 293 7.69 -8.13 -4.96
C ARG A 293 9.09 -7.54 -5.01
N TYR A 294 9.94 -8.00 -4.09
CA TYR A 294 11.33 -7.62 -3.87
C TYR A 294 12.10 -8.82 -3.33
N GLY A 295 13.41 -8.86 -3.53
CA GLY A 295 14.24 -9.91 -2.96
C GLY A 295 15.63 -9.99 -3.55
N ASP A 296 16.44 -10.88 -2.98
CA ASP A 296 17.74 -11.23 -3.55
C ASP A 296 17.50 -11.84 -4.95
N ASN A 297 18.18 -11.32 -5.97
CA ASN A 297 18.08 -11.75 -7.38
C ASN A 297 16.67 -11.64 -8.02
N VAL A 298 15.75 -10.88 -7.41
CA VAL A 298 14.44 -10.57 -8.01
C VAL A 298 14.63 -9.48 -9.06
N ARG A 299 14.15 -9.71 -10.28
CA ARG A 299 14.09 -8.71 -11.36
C ARG A 299 12.69 -8.15 -11.49
N ARG A 300 12.54 -6.92 -11.98
CA ARG A 300 11.24 -6.36 -12.37
C ARG A 300 11.32 -5.47 -13.59
N ILE A 301 10.25 -5.43 -14.36
CA ILE A 301 9.97 -4.39 -15.33
C ILE A 301 9.25 -3.24 -14.60
N THR A 302 9.81 -2.03 -14.66
CA THR A 302 9.22 -0.83 -14.06
C THR A 302 7.96 -0.38 -14.82
N VAL A 303 7.25 0.63 -14.32
CA VAL A 303 6.09 1.18 -15.07
C VAL A 303 6.53 1.81 -16.40
N GLU A 304 7.76 2.32 -16.43
CA GLU A 304 8.42 2.82 -17.63
C GLU A 304 8.94 1.68 -18.53
N GLY A 305 8.82 0.42 -18.15
CA GLY A 305 9.23 -0.70 -19.01
C GLY A 305 10.71 -1.07 -18.95
N GLU A 306 11.47 -0.54 -18.00
CA GLU A 306 12.88 -0.90 -17.80
C GLU A 306 13.00 -2.18 -16.96
N LEU A 307 13.80 -3.14 -17.42
CA LEU A 307 14.12 -4.34 -16.65
C LEU A 307 15.26 -4.03 -15.68
N VAL A 308 14.97 -4.04 -14.39
CA VAL A 308 15.89 -3.64 -13.32
C VAL A 308 15.86 -4.64 -12.17
N ASP A 309 16.90 -4.63 -11.33
CA ASP A 309 16.88 -5.37 -10.08
C ASP A 309 15.87 -4.77 -9.10
N ALA A 310 15.22 -5.64 -8.34
CA ALA A 310 14.28 -5.31 -7.28
C ALA A 310 14.81 -5.87 -5.96
N PRO A 311 15.96 -5.36 -5.45
CA PRO A 311 16.64 -5.94 -4.31
C PRO A 311 15.76 -5.93 -3.07
N TRP A 312 16.09 -6.81 -2.14
CA TRP A 312 15.50 -6.86 -0.81
C TRP A 312 15.50 -5.47 -0.14
N LYS A 313 14.38 -5.10 0.51
CA LYS A 313 14.18 -3.78 1.14
C LYS A 313 13.82 -3.84 2.62
N GLY A 314 13.93 -5.01 3.24
CA GLY A 314 13.69 -5.19 4.68
C GLY A 314 15.00 -5.28 5.46
N ASP A 315 15.01 -4.78 6.68
CA ASP A 315 15.84 -5.32 7.75
C ASP A 315 14.85 -5.72 8.86
#